data_AF-A0A5N5PC75-F1
#
_entry.id   AF-A0A5N5PC75-F1
#
_cell.length_a   1.000
_cell.length_b   1.000
_cell.length_c   1.000
_cell.angle_alpha   90.00
_cell.angle_beta   90.00
_cell.angle_gamma   90.00
#
_symmetry.space_group_name_H-M   'P 1'
#
loop_
_entity.id
_entity.type
_entity.pdbx_description
1 polymer ?
#
loop_
_entity_poly.entity_id
_entity_poly.type
_entity_poly.pdbx_seq_one_letter_code
_entity_poly.pdbx_strand_id
1 'polypeptide(L)'
;MLRDPVSRYLSEWKHVQRGATWKTSLHMCDGRAPTQAELPSCYSGDDWSGVTLGEFMACPHNLANNRQVRMLADLSLVGCYNLSSMGERERGAILLASAMSNLKNMAFYGLTEFQRKTQYLFERTFRLHFIAAFTQLNSTRAAGVELQQDVRHRIERLNFLDVQLYKFAKELFLQRVQFARQQERQERRWQHEQKDHQSKRQSEENQSQPATTEDYASQVARW
;
A
#
# COMPACT_ATOMS: atom_id res chain seq x y z
N MET A 1 -3.71 0.71 2.17
CA MET A 1 -2.40 1.32 2.50
C MET A 1 -1.82 0.61 3.71
N LEU A 2 -0.51 0.36 3.72
CA LEU A 2 0.21 -0.21 4.87
C LEU A 2 1.34 0.73 5.30
N ARG A 3 1.77 0.59 6.56
CA ARG A 3 2.85 1.36 7.16
C ARG A 3 3.73 0.48 8.03
N ASP A 4 5.01 0.83 8.13
CA ASP A 4 5.93 0.23 9.09
C ASP A 4 5.26 0.08 10.47
N PRO A 5 5.25 -1.12 11.07
CA PRO A 5 4.45 -1.39 12.27
C PRO A 5 4.82 -0.51 13.46
N VAL A 6 6.09 -0.21 13.68
CA VAL A 6 6.54 0.64 14.80
C VAL A 6 6.01 2.05 14.59
N SER A 7 6.24 2.63 13.41
CA SER A 7 5.78 3.96 13.04
C SER A 7 4.25 4.07 13.08
N ARG A 8 3.54 3.03 12.65
CA ARG A 8 2.08 2.94 12.69
C ARG A 8 1.56 2.88 14.13
N TYR A 9 2.15 2.04 14.96
CA TYR A 9 1.78 1.85 16.36
C TYR A 9 1.94 3.14 17.17
N LEU A 10 3.08 3.83 17.04
CA LEU A 10 3.32 5.12 17.68
C LEU A 10 2.37 6.21 17.20
N SER A 11 2.06 6.21 15.91
CA SER A 11 1.08 7.15 15.34
C SER A 11 -0.32 6.91 15.90
N GLU A 12 -0.70 5.65 16.14
CA GLU A 12 -1.97 5.29 16.79
C GLU A 12 -1.96 5.70 18.27
N TRP A 13 -0.89 5.38 19.01
CA TRP A 13 -0.72 5.85 20.40
C TRP A 13 -0.89 7.36 20.51
N LYS A 14 -0.19 8.15 19.69
CA LYS A 14 -0.35 9.62 19.68
C LYS A 14 -1.75 10.09 19.28
N HIS A 15 -2.54 9.27 18.59
CA HIS A 15 -3.94 9.57 18.28
C HIS A 15 -4.85 9.27 19.47
N VAL A 16 -4.63 8.13 20.11
CA VAL A 16 -5.37 7.73 21.31
C VAL A 16 -5.09 8.68 22.47
N GLN A 17 -3.83 9.07 22.65
CA GLN A 17 -3.41 10.05 23.66
C GLN A 17 -4.16 11.40 23.56
N ARG A 18 -4.70 11.74 22.38
CA ARG A 18 -5.49 12.97 22.13
C ARG A 18 -7.00 12.72 21.97
N GLY A 19 -7.50 11.55 22.41
CA GLY A 19 -8.93 11.24 22.50
C GLY A 19 -9.51 10.34 21.42
N ALA A 20 -8.69 9.78 20.52
CA ALA A 20 -9.22 8.79 19.57
C ALA A 20 -9.50 7.44 20.25
N THR A 21 -10.67 6.88 19.97
CA THR A 21 -11.08 5.57 20.49
C THR A 21 -11.52 4.60 19.40
N TRP A 22 -12.14 5.13 18.34
CA TRP A 22 -12.89 4.34 17.35
C TRP A 22 -13.95 3.42 17.98
N LYS A 23 -14.50 3.80 19.16
CA LYS A 23 -15.42 2.97 19.96
C LYS A 23 -16.75 2.61 19.26
N THR A 24 -17.10 3.30 18.19
CA THR A 24 -18.28 3.01 17.35
C THR A 24 -18.01 1.96 16.25
N SER A 25 -16.80 1.40 16.20
CA SER A 25 -16.47 0.32 15.26
C SER A 25 -17.27 -0.93 15.56
N LEU A 26 -17.96 -1.48 14.56
CA LEU A 26 -18.87 -2.61 14.75
C LEU A 26 -18.16 -3.94 15.02
N HIS A 27 -16.93 -4.10 14.49
CA HIS A 27 -16.15 -5.33 14.61
C HIS A 27 -16.90 -6.60 14.16
N MET A 28 -17.79 -6.48 13.17
CA MET A 28 -18.61 -7.59 12.69
C MET A 28 -17.76 -8.77 12.21
N CYS A 29 -18.09 -9.96 12.71
CA CYS A 29 -17.53 -11.24 12.29
C CYS A 29 -18.60 -12.32 12.51
N ASP A 30 -18.77 -13.23 11.56
CA ASP A 30 -19.82 -14.28 11.56
C ASP A 30 -21.22 -13.74 11.90
N GLY A 31 -21.56 -12.59 11.33
CA GLY A 31 -22.90 -12.00 11.44
C GLY A 31 -23.20 -11.29 12.76
N ARG A 32 -22.24 -11.12 13.67
CA ARG A 32 -22.45 -10.38 14.93
C ARG A 32 -21.25 -9.51 15.35
N ALA A 33 -21.51 -8.55 16.24
CA ALA A 33 -20.49 -7.82 16.96
C ALA A 33 -19.91 -8.66 18.13
N PRO A 34 -18.65 -8.42 18.53
CA PRO A 34 -18.07 -9.06 19.71
C PRO A 34 -18.71 -8.52 20.99
N THR A 35 -18.76 -9.36 22.01
CA THR A 35 -19.17 -8.97 23.37
C THR A 35 -18.04 -8.23 24.09
N GLN A 36 -18.37 -7.54 25.20
CA GLN A 36 -17.37 -6.89 26.04
C GLN A 36 -16.37 -7.88 26.67
N ALA A 37 -16.76 -9.15 26.83
CA ALA A 37 -15.88 -10.21 27.31
C ALA A 37 -14.89 -10.67 26.22
N GLU A 38 -15.32 -10.70 24.95
CA GLU A 38 -14.45 -11.05 23.81
C GLU A 38 -13.52 -9.89 23.42
N LEU A 39 -13.96 -8.65 23.61
CA LEU A 39 -13.18 -7.45 23.31
C LEU A 39 -13.26 -6.43 24.47
N PRO A 40 -12.48 -6.63 25.55
CA PRO A 40 -12.44 -5.69 26.67
C PRO A 40 -11.84 -4.34 26.29
N SER A 41 -12.29 -3.27 26.95
CA SER A 41 -11.72 -1.93 26.81
C SER A 41 -10.39 -1.82 27.56
N CYS A 42 -9.44 -1.06 27.02
CA CYS A 42 -8.19 -0.68 27.70
C CYS A 42 -8.33 0.54 28.62
N TYR A 43 -9.49 1.20 28.62
CA TYR A 43 -9.73 2.43 29.35
C TYR A 43 -11.12 2.41 30.00
N SER A 44 -11.26 3.17 31.08
CA SER A 44 -12.52 3.46 31.76
C SER A 44 -13.05 4.83 31.33
N GLY A 45 -14.37 4.98 31.24
CA GLY A 45 -15.01 6.24 30.86
C GLY A 45 -15.07 6.45 29.35
N ASP A 46 -14.93 7.71 28.90
CA ASP A 46 -15.24 8.10 27.53
C ASP A 46 -14.14 7.79 26.50
N ASP A 47 -12.88 7.93 26.91
CA ASP A 47 -11.70 7.73 26.06
C ASP A 47 -10.44 7.35 26.85
N TRP A 48 -9.31 7.27 26.14
CA TRP A 48 -7.99 6.99 26.71
C TRP A 48 -7.02 8.18 26.56
N SER A 49 -7.56 9.39 26.69
CA SER A 49 -6.79 10.63 26.61
C SER A 49 -5.68 10.68 27.67
N GLY A 50 -4.53 11.23 27.30
CA GLY A 50 -3.38 11.35 28.20
C GLY A 50 -2.54 10.09 28.39
N VAL A 51 -2.98 8.92 27.89
CA VAL A 51 -2.28 7.64 28.07
C VAL A 51 -0.79 7.72 27.69
N THR A 52 0.07 7.22 28.58
CA THR A 52 1.50 7.11 28.33
C THR A 52 1.80 5.95 27.36
N LEU A 53 2.97 5.98 26.70
CA LEU A 53 3.35 4.86 25.83
C LEU A 53 3.46 3.54 26.62
N GLY A 54 3.90 3.60 27.89
CA GLY A 54 4.01 2.44 28.78
C GLY A 54 2.67 1.78 29.05
N GLU A 55 1.65 2.56 29.44
CA GLU A 55 0.29 2.07 29.68
C GLU A 55 -0.36 1.56 28.38
N PHE A 56 -0.13 2.27 27.27
CA PHE A 56 -0.63 1.86 25.95
C PHE A 56 -0.10 0.46 25.55
N MET A 57 1.19 0.21 25.79
CA MET A 57 1.82 -1.09 25.56
C MET A 57 1.48 -2.15 26.61
N ALA A 58 0.96 -1.77 27.77
CA ALA A 58 0.67 -2.68 28.87
C ALA A 58 -0.70 -3.35 28.72
N CYS A 59 -1.67 -2.72 28.05
CA CYS A 59 -2.99 -3.31 27.86
C CYS A 59 -2.93 -4.53 26.90
N PRO A 60 -3.29 -5.76 27.36
CA PRO A 60 -3.28 -6.95 26.51
C PRO A 60 -4.31 -6.90 25.38
N HIS A 61 -5.43 -6.22 25.60
CA HIS A 61 -6.54 -6.12 24.65
C HIS A 61 -6.42 -4.93 23.68
N ASN A 62 -5.27 -4.26 23.66
CA ASN A 62 -5.08 -3.08 22.81
C ASN A 62 -5.19 -3.46 21.33
N LEU A 63 -6.23 -2.97 20.66
CA LEU A 63 -6.48 -3.20 19.23
C LEU A 63 -5.41 -2.58 18.32
N ALA A 64 -4.49 -1.76 18.84
CA ALA A 64 -3.31 -1.36 18.09
C ALA A 64 -2.35 -2.53 17.85
N ASN A 65 -2.32 -3.56 18.72
CA ASN A 65 -1.46 -4.72 18.54
C ASN A 65 -1.88 -5.51 17.29
N ASN A 66 -0.93 -5.78 16.39
CA ASN A 66 -1.12 -6.53 15.13
C ASN A 66 -2.34 -6.04 14.31
N ARG A 67 -2.59 -4.72 14.30
CA ARG A 67 -3.78 -4.13 13.66
C ARG A 67 -3.83 -4.46 12.16
N GLN A 68 -2.71 -4.37 11.44
CA GLN A 68 -2.73 -4.56 9.98
C GLN A 68 -3.09 -6.00 9.63
N VAL A 69 -2.50 -6.98 10.32
CA VAL A 69 -2.84 -8.39 10.16
C VAL A 69 -4.30 -8.64 10.53
N ARG A 70 -4.75 -8.19 11.70
CA ARG A 70 -6.15 -8.41 12.15
C ARG A 70 -7.17 -7.81 11.17
N MET A 71 -6.90 -6.65 10.59
CA MET A 71 -7.82 -5.97 9.67
C MET A 71 -7.78 -6.50 8.24
N LEU A 72 -6.74 -7.25 7.86
CA LEU A 72 -6.60 -7.84 6.52
C LEU A 72 -6.95 -9.32 6.48
N ALA A 73 -6.83 -10.02 7.60
CA ALA A 73 -7.19 -11.43 7.72
C ALA A 73 -8.71 -11.63 7.72
N ASP A 74 -9.12 -12.82 7.29
CA ASP A 74 -10.42 -13.36 7.60
C ASP A 74 -10.42 -13.88 9.05
N LEU A 75 -11.19 -13.23 9.91
CA LEU A 75 -11.26 -13.56 11.34
C LEU A 75 -12.14 -14.78 11.63
N SER A 76 -13.02 -15.20 10.71
CA SER A 76 -13.85 -16.40 10.89
C SER A 76 -13.00 -17.66 11.04
N LEU A 77 -11.85 -17.69 10.35
CA LEU A 77 -10.85 -18.78 10.40
C LEU A 77 -10.30 -19.05 11.80
N VAL A 78 -10.45 -18.11 12.73
CA VAL A 78 -9.91 -18.20 14.09
C VAL A 78 -10.98 -18.06 15.18
N GLY A 79 -12.25 -18.26 14.83
CA GLY A 79 -13.37 -18.05 15.77
C GLY A 79 -13.56 -16.58 16.15
N CYS A 80 -13.31 -15.66 15.21
CA CYS A 80 -13.47 -14.23 15.38
C CYS A 80 -12.63 -13.65 16.53
N TYR A 81 -13.30 -13.05 17.52
CA TYR A 81 -12.71 -12.44 18.71
C TYR A 81 -12.69 -13.38 19.92
N ASN A 82 -13.16 -14.62 19.78
CA ASN A 82 -13.03 -15.62 20.83
C ASN A 82 -11.59 -16.15 20.87
N LEU A 83 -10.80 -15.66 21.82
CA LEU A 83 -9.39 -16.04 21.98
C LEU A 83 -9.21 -17.44 22.58
N SER A 84 -10.26 -18.05 23.13
CA SER A 84 -10.21 -19.38 23.75
C SER A 84 -10.45 -20.52 22.75
N SER A 85 -10.75 -20.21 21.48
CA SER A 85 -11.05 -21.20 20.45
C SER A 85 -9.83 -22.04 20.04
N MET A 86 -8.63 -21.49 20.16
CA MET A 86 -7.38 -22.11 19.74
C MET A 86 -6.16 -21.45 20.40
N GLY A 87 -5.00 -22.10 20.35
CA GLY A 87 -3.76 -21.56 20.91
C GLY A 87 -3.25 -20.31 20.17
N GLU A 88 -2.62 -19.38 20.89
CA GLU A 88 -2.15 -18.09 20.34
C GLU A 88 -1.20 -18.26 19.13
N ARG A 89 -0.31 -19.26 19.18
CA ARG A 89 0.65 -19.51 18.08
C ARG A 89 -0.05 -19.98 16.80
N GLU A 90 -0.98 -20.91 16.93
CA GLU A 90 -1.79 -21.42 15.82
C GLU A 90 -2.66 -20.30 15.25
N ARG A 91 -3.33 -19.55 16.13
CA ARG A 91 -4.12 -18.38 15.77
C ARG A 91 -3.31 -17.35 14.98
N GLY A 92 -2.11 -17.03 15.46
CA GLY A 92 -1.21 -16.08 14.82
C GLY A 92 -0.78 -16.53 13.43
N ALA A 93 -0.47 -17.82 13.25
CA ALA A 93 -0.09 -18.39 11.96
C ALA A 93 -1.23 -18.31 10.92
N ILE A 94 -2.45 -18.67 11.32
CA ILE A 94 -3.65 -18.60 10.45
C ILE A 94 -3.92 -17.15 10.03
N LEU A 95 -3.91 -16.22 10.98
CA LEU A 95 -4.13 -14.80 10.70
C LEU A 95 -3.09 -14.22 9.74
N LEU A 96 -1.80 -14.53 9.95
CA LEU A 96 -0.73 -14.03 9.10
C LEU A 96 -0.87 -14.55 7.67
N ALA A 97 -1.12 -15.85 7.50
CA ALA A 97 -1.32 -16.46 6.20
C ALA A 97 -2.54 -15.87 5.47
N SER A 98 -3.66 -15.71 6.18
CA SER A 98 -4.87 -15.09 5.66
C SER A 98 -4.63 -13.63 5.23
N ALA A 99 -3.99 -12.82 6.08
CA ALA A 99 -3.67 -11.43 5.77
C ALA A 99 -2.73 -11.30 4.56
N MET A 100 -1.69 -12.15 4.45
CA MET A 100 -0.79 -12.16 3.30
C MET A 100 -1.52 -12.53 2.00
N SER A 101 -2.38 -13.56 2.06
CA SER A 101 -3.19 -13.98 0.91
C SER A 101 -4.14 -12.87 0.45
N ASN A 102 -4.93 -12.33 1.38
CA ASN A 102 -5.89 -11.27 1.08
C ASN A 102 -5.20 -10.03 0.53
N LEU A 103 -4.12 -9.57 1.16
CA LEU A 103 -3.33 -8.43 0.68
C LEU A 103 -2.75 -8.66 -0.71
N LYS A 104 -2.21 -9.85 -0.98
CA LYS A 104 -1.67 -10.21 -2.30
C LYS A 104 -2.77 -10.17 -3.36
N ASN A 105 -3.98 -10.62 -3.03
CA ASN A 105 -5.08 -10.72 -3.99
C ASN A 105 -5.88 -9.43 -4.16
N MET A 106 -5.66 -8.40 -3.33
CA MET A 106 -6.19 -7.07 -3.59
C MET A 106 -5.67 -6.52 -4.92
N ALA A 107 -6.56 -5.83 -5.66
CA ALA A 107 -6.23 -5.16 -6.92
C ALA A 107 -5.01 -4.24 -6.77
N PHE A 108 -4.94 -3.51 -5.65
CA PHE A 108 -3.84 -2.61 -5.34
C PHE A 108 -3.67 -2.42 -3.82
N TYR A 109 -2.43 -2.21 -3.40
CA TYR A 109 -2.11 -1.58 -2.13
C TYR A 109 -0.83 -0.75 -2.25
N GLY A 110 -0.70 0.27 -1.40
CA GLY A 110 0.48 1.12 -1.31
C GLY A 110 1.11 1.14 0.07
N LEU A 111 2.33 1.65 0.15
CA LEU A 111 3.09 1.81 1.38
C LEU A 111 3.32 3.29 1.70
N THR A 112 3.08 3.69 2.95
CA THR A 112 3.21 5.09 3.38
C THR A 112 4.62 5.67 3.17
N GLU A 113 5.65 4.82 3.24
CA GLU A 113 7.07 5.18 3.04
C GLU A 113 7.44 5.47 1.57
N PHE A 114 6.56 5.11 0.62
CA PHE A 114 6.85 5.15 -0.82
C PHE A 114 5.75 5.87 -1.60
N GLN A 115 5.44 7.12 -1.26
CA GLN A 115 4.32 7.87 -1.84
C GLN A 115 4.35 7.94 -3.37
N ARG A 116 5.49 8.29 -3.98
CA ARG A 116 5.64 8.35 -5.45
C ARG A 116 5.53 6.98 -6.14
N LYS A 117 6.04 5.91 -5.51
CA LYS A 117 5.88 4.54 -6.04
C LYS A 117 4.43 4.05 -5.90
N THR A 118 3.78 4.40 -4.80
CA THR A 118 2.36 4.13 -4.53
C THR A 118 1.50 4.78 -5.60
N GLN A 119 1.72 6.07 -5.88
CA GLN A 119 1.06 6.79 -6.97
C GLN A 119 1.28 6.07 -8.30
N TYR A 120 2.54 5.84 -8.69
CA TYR A 120 2.89 5.20 -9.96
C TYR A 120 2.18 3.84 -10.14
N LEU A 121 2.21 3.00 -9.11
CA LEU A 121 1.62 1.67 -9.21
C LEU A 121 0.08 1.75 -9.25
N PHE A 122 -0.55 2.66 -8.51
CA PHE A 122 -2.00 2.88 -8.57
C PHE A 122 -2.45 3.31 -9.98
N GLU A 123 -1.77 4.31 -10.54
CA GLU A 123 -2.04 4.84 -11.88
C GLU A 123 -1.95 3.72 -12.94
N ARG A 124 -0.94 2.86 -12.85
CA ARG A 124 -0.76 1.73 -13.77
C ARG A 124 -1.78 0.61 -13.56
N THR A 125 -2.14 0.30 -12.31
CA THR A 125 -3.14 -0.73 -12.01
C THR A 125 -4.51 -0.37 -12.59
N PHE A 126 -4.94 0.89 -12.47
CA PHE A 126 -6.28 1.30 -12.87
C PHE A 126 -6.34 2.10 -14.17
N ARG A 127 -5.20 2.34 -14.83
CA ARG A 127 -5.09 3.20 -16.03
C ARG A 127 -5.66 4.60 -15.78
N LEU A 128 -5.29 5.18 -14.65
CA LEU A 128 -5.67 6.53 -14.22
C LEU A 128 -4.43 7.40 -14.04
N HIS A 129 -4.61 8.71 -13.92
CA HIS A 129 -3.56 9.66 -13.54
C HIS A 129 -4.05 10.63 -12.48
N PHE A 130 -3.20 10.88 -11.48
CA PHE A 130 -3.48 11.95 -10.52
C PHE A 130 -3.08 13.30 -11.11
N ILE A 131 -3.88 14.33 -10.81
CA ILE A 131 -3.60 15.72 -11.23
C ILE A 131 -2.29 16.22 -10.59
N ALA A 132 -2.11 15.94 -9.30
CA ALA A 132 -0.95 16.36 -8.53
C ALA A 132 -0.09 15.16 -8.12
N ALA A 133 1.22 15.36 -8.16
CA ALA A 133 2.19 14.40 -7.67
C ALA A 133 2.08 14.21 -6.14
N PHE A 134 2.07 12.95 -5.68
CA PHE A 134 2.13 12.64 -4.26
C PHE A 134 3.48 13.10 -3.68
N THR A 135 3.45 13.74 -2.52
CA THR A 135 4.65 14.20 -1.81
C THR A 135 4.97 13.28 -0.63
N GLN A 136 6.26 13.01 -0.42
CA GLN A 136 6.70 12.21 0.72
C GLN A 136 6.88 13.12 1.93
N LEU A 137 6.05 12.95 2.96
CA LEU A 137 6.14 13.67 4.23
C LEU A 137 6.64 12.73 5.33
N ASN A 138 7.96 12.77 5.58
CA ASN A 138 8.60 11.91 6.58
C ASN A 138 8.56 12.49 8.00
N SER A 139 8.34 13.81 8.15
CA SER A 139 8.15 14.52 9.41
C SER A 139 6.76 14.23 10.02
N THR A 140 6.54 12.96 10.39
CA THR A 140 5.29 12.53 11.02
C THR A 140 5.37 12.63 12.54
N ARG A 141 4.21 12.68 13.22
CA ARG A 141 4.14 12.65 14.69
C ARG A 141 4.84 11.42 15.31
N ALA A 142 4.97 10.33 14.56
CA ALA A 142 5.73 9.14 14.97
C ALA A 142 7.25 9.32 14.79
N ALA A 143 7.70 10.08 13.79
CA ALA A 143 9.11 10.35 13.55
C ALA A 143 9.72 11.31 14.57
N GLY A 144 8.90 12.15 15.22
CA GLY A 144 9.31 13.03 16.31
C GLY A 144 9.40 12.35 17.68
N VAL A 145 9.18 11.04 17.77
CA VAL A 145 9.36 10.28 19.01
C VAL A 145 10.75 9.66 18.99
N GLU A 146 11.66 10.18 19.80
CA GLU A 146 12.92 9.49 20.07
C GLU A 146 12.62 8.21 20.87
N LEU A 147 13.02 7.07 20.32
CA LEU A 147 12.78 5.76 20.93
C LEU A 147 14.10 5.15 21.34
N GLN A 148 14.16 4.75 22.61
CA GLN A 148 15.18 3.82 23.06
C GLN A 148 14.98 2.45 22.36
N GLN A 149 16.09 1.75 22.14
CA GLN A 149 16.11 0.53 21.33
C GLN A 149 15.29 -0.62 21.97
N ASP A 150 15.28 -0.69 23.30
CA ASP A 150 14.47 -1.63 24.08
C ASP A 150 12.97 -1.39 23.90
N VAL A 151 12.54 -0.12 23.89
CA VAL A 151 11.14 0.28 23.64
C VAL A 151 10.75 -0.11 22.21
N ARG A 152 11.62 0.15 21.23
CA ARG A 152 11.40 -0.28 19.84
C ARG A 152 11.19 -1.79 19.74
N HIS A 153 12.08 -2.58 20.33
CA HIS A 153 11.96 -4.04 20.33
C HIS A 153 10.70 -4.52 21.04
N ARG A 154 10.28 -3.84 22.12
CA ARG A 154 8.99 -4.15 22.77
C ARG A 154 7.81 -3.91 21.83
N ILE A 155 7.78 -2.81 21.09
CA ILE A 155 6.73 -2.52 20.10
C ILE A 155 6.75 -3.56 18.96
N GLU A 156 7.94 -3.92 18.47
CA GLU A 156 8.10 -4.97 17.45
C GLU A 156 7.55 -6.31 17.94
N ARG A 157 7.79 -6.70 19.20
CA ARG A 157 7.21 -7.92 19.79
C ARG A 157 5.68 -7.84 19.91
N LEU A 158 5.12 -6.72 20.35
CA LEU A 158 3.65 -6.52 20.39
C LEU A 158 3.00 -6.56 19.00
N ASN A 159 3.78 -6.27 17.97
CA ASN A 159 3.33 -6.21 16.57
C ASN A 159 4.04 -7.24 15.69
N PHE A 160 4.42 -8.40 16.24
CA PHE A 160 5.28 -9.37 15.55
C PHE A 160 4.64 -9.96 14.27
N LEU A 161 3.31 -10.08 14.20
CA LEU A 161 2.61 -10.50 12.99
C LEU A 161 2.62 -9.37 11.96
N ASP A 162 2.37 -8.13 12.39
CA ASP A 162 2.45 -6.95 11.55
C ASP A 162 3.86 -6.74 10.98
N VAL A 163 4.93 -7.05 11.74
CA VAL A 163 6.33 -7.02 11.26
C VAL A 163 6.54 -8.01 10.12
N GLN A 164 6.05 -9.24 10.27
CA GLN A 164 6.16 -10.25 9.22
C GLN A 164 5.32 -9.89 7.98
N LEU A 165 4.08 -9.44 8.18
CA LEU A 165 3.21 -8.99 7.10
C LEU A 165 3.84 -7.80 6.35
N TYR A 166 4.40 -6.83 7.09
CA TYR A 166 4.99 -5.64 6.48
C TYR A 166 6.23 -5.97 5.66
N LYS A 167 7.08 -6.89 6.14
CA LYS A 167 8.23 -7.39 5.36
C LYS A 167 7.77 -7.98 4.03
N PHE A 168 6.81 -8.91 4.08
CA PHE A 168 6.20 -9.52 2.89
C PHE A 168 5.60 -8.47 1.94
N ALA A 169 4.79 -7.55 2.48
CA ALA A 169 4.13 -6.51 1.71
C ALA A 169 5.14 -5.57 1.03
N LYS A 170 6.24 -5.23 1.71
CA LYS A 170 7.29 -4.37 1.17
C LYS A 170 8.04 -5.03 0.02
N GLU A 171 8.41 -6.30 0.17
CA GLU A 171 9.06 -7.07 -0.88
C GLU A 171 8.15 -7.20 -2.11
N LEU A 172 6.91 -7.65 -1.92
CA LEU A 172 5.94 -7.81 -3.02
C LEU A 172 5.62 -6.47 -3.70
N PHE A 173 5.45 -5.39 -2.93
CA PHE A 173 5.21 -4.05 -3.48
C PHE A 173 6.36 -3.57 -4.37
N LEU A 174 7.62 -3.71 -3.91
CA LEU A 174 8.78 -3.30 -4.69
C LEU A 174 8.95 -4.14 -5.96
N GLN A 175 8.68 -5.45 -5.88
CA GLN A 175 8.64 -6.33 -7.06
C GLN A 175 7.58 -5.89 -8.07
N ARG A 176 6.35 -5.59 -7.63
CA ARG A 176 5.28 -5.06 -8.50
C ARG A 176 5.67 -3.77 -9.20
N VAL A 177 6.29 -2.84 -8.47
CA VAL A 177 6.79 -1.57 -9.05
C VAL A 177 7.88 -1.83 -10.08
N GLN A 178 8.84 -2.71 -9.79
CA GLN A 178 9.90 -3.07 -10.72
C GLN A 178 9.36 -3.72 -12.00
N PHE A 179 8.43 -4.68 -11.85
CA PHE A 179 7.78 -5.36 -12.96
C PHE A 179 7.01 -4.37 -13.85
N ALA A 180 6.17 -3.52 -13.27
CA ALA A 180 5.42 -2.50 -14.01
C ALA A 180 6.33 -1.54 -14.80
N ARG A 181 7.48 -1.17 -14.23
CA ARG A 181 8.50 -0.34 -14.90
C ARG A 181 9.21 -1.07 -16.04
N GLN A 182 9.47 -2.37 -15.90
CA GLN A 182 10.08 -3.16 -16.96
C GLN A 182 9.13 -3.30 -18.15
N GLN A 183 7.85 -3.58 -17.89
CA GLN A 183 6.80 -3.64 -18.90
C GLN A 183 6.68 -2.29 -19.65
N GLU A 184 6.61 -1.18 -18.92
CA GLU A 184 6.55 0.15 -19.53
C GLU A 184 7.76 0.46 -20.43
N ARG A 185 8.98 0.05 -20.02
CA ARG A 185 10.17 0.22 -20.87
C ARG A 185 10.12 -0.65 -22.13
N GLN A 186 9.58 -1.86 -22.04
CA GLN A 186 9.39 -2.73 -23.20
C GLN A 186 8.36 -2.15 -24.17
N GLU A 187 7.21 -1.70 -23.65
CA GLU A 187 6.17 -1.01 -24.42
C GLU A 187 6.73 0.20 -25.19
N ARG A 188 7.52 1.05 -24.52
CA ARG A 188 8.15 2.22 -25.15
C ARG A 188 9.15 1.85 -26.25
N ARG A 189 9.96 0.79 -26.05
CA ARG A 189 10.91 0.30 -27.07
C ARG A 189 10.17 -0.21 -28.30
N TRP A 190 9.15 -1.04 -28.08
CA TRP A 190 8.28 -1.54 -29.16
C TRP A 190 7.61 -0.41 -29.95
N GLN A 191 7.11 0.62 -29.27
CA GLN A 191 6.53 1.80 -29.93
C GLN A 191 7.56 2.59 -30.74
N HIS A 192 8.81 2.69 -30.26
CA HIS A 192 9.87 3.38 -30.98
C HIS A 192 10.28 2.60 -32.25
N GLU A 193 10.48 1.29 -32.13
CA GLU A 193 10.82 0.41 -33.26
C GLU A 193 9.72 0.44 -34.35
N GLN A 194 8.44 0.44 -33.96
CA GLN A 194 7.33 0.57 -34.92
C GLN A 194 7.31 1.92 -35.63
N LYS A 195 7.58 3.02 -34.90
CA LYS A 195 7.66 4.36 -35.50
C LYS A 195 8.82 4.47 -36.48
N ASP A 196 9.97 3.90 -36.15
CA ASP A 196 11.14 3.89 -37.03
C ASP A 196 10.87 3.07 -38.30
N HIS A 197 10.20 1.92 -38.18
CA HIS A 197 9.80 1.12 -39.34
C HIS A 197 8.76 1.84 -40.22
N GLN A 198 7.78 2.53 -39.64
CA GLN A 198 6.82 3.35 -40.40
C GLN A 198 7.50 4.52 -41.10
N SER A 199 8.42 5.21 -40.42
CA SER A 199 9.17 6.32 -41.01
C SER A 199 10.05 5.87 -42.18
N LYS A 200 10.72 4.71 -42.07
CA LYS A 200 11.50 4.12 -43.17
C LYS A 200 10.61 3.78 -44.37
N ARG A 201 9.45 3.13 -44.15
CA ARG A 201 8.50 2.84 -45.24
C ARG A 201 7.98 4.09 -45.93
N GLN A 202 7.62 5.14 -45.18
CA GLN A 202 7.20 6.41 -45.77
C GLN A 202 8.32 7.10 -46.55
N SER A 203 9.57 7.00 -46.10
CA SER A 203 10.71 7.54 -46.86
C SER A 203 10.99 6.77 -48.15
N GLU A 204 10.82 5.45 -48.15
CA GLU A 204 10.94 4.60 -49.34
C GLU A 204 9.79 4.88 -50.33
N GLU A 205 8.56 5.03 -49.85
CA GLU A 205 7.41 5.42 -50.67
C GLU A 205 7.59 6.82 -51.30
N ASN A 206 8.03 7.81 -50.53
CA ASN A 206 8.30 9.17 -51.05
C ASN A 206 9.47 9.21 -52.06
N GLN A 207 10.48 8.37 -51.91
CA GLN A 207 11.57 8.27 -52.90
C GLN A 207 11.15 7.56 -54.19
N SER A 208 10.12 6.72 -54.12
CA SER A 208 9.59 5.98 -55.27
C SER A 208 8.50 6.71 -56.06
N GLN A 209 8.06 7.89 -55.61
CA GLN A 209 7.19 8.76 -56.40
C GLN A 209 7.99 9.39 -57.55
N PRO A 210 7.58 9.21 -58.83
CA PRO A 210 8.29 9.83 -59.94
C PRO A 210 8.17 11.34 -59.84
N ALA A 211 9.30 12.05 -59.97
CA ALA A 211 9.31 13.50 -60.09
C ALA A 211 8.45 13.90 -61.30
N THR A 212 7.28 14.46 -61.06
CA THR A 212 6.46 15.07 -62.10
C THR A 212 7.26 16.22 -62.70
N THR A 213 7.77 16.01 -63.91
CA THR A 213 8.40 17.03 -64.74
C THR A 213 7.34 18.03 -65.21
N GLU A 214 6.87 18.89 -64.32
CA GLU A 214 6.14 20.12 -64.68
C GLU A 214 7.14 21.28 -64.80
N ASP A 215 8.02 21.29 -65.80
CA ASP A 215 8.67 22.56 -66.20
C ASP A 215 9.30 22.58 -67.61
N TYR A 216 8.64 22.03 -68.64
CA TYR A 216 9.13 22.19 -70.02
C TYR A 216 8.10 22.70 -71.04
N ALA A 217 6.84 22.90 -70.63
CA ALA A 217 5.79 23.41 -71.50
C ALA A 217 5.46 24.91 -71.29
N SER A 218 6.07 25.59 -70.32
CA SER A 218 5.78 27.00 -69.98
C SER A 218 6.69 28.02 -70.66
N GLN A 219 7.78 27.61 -71.33
CA GLN A 219 8.81 28.51 -71.87
C GLN A 219 8.88 28.63 -73.41
N VAL A 220 7.96 28.02 -74.17
CA VAL A 220 7.93 28.12 -75.65
C VAL A 220 6.64 28.77 -76.12
N ALA A 221 6.41 30.02 -75.71
CA ALA A 221 5.36 30.88 -76.25
C ALA A 221 5.77 32.37 -76.21
N ARG A 222 6.99 32.66 -76.67
CA ARG A 222 7.39 33.98 -77.17
C ARG A 222 8.41 33.73 -78.26
N TRP A 223 7.99 33.86 -79.51
CA TRP A 223 8.70 34.28 -80.73
C TRP A 223 7.86 33.84 -81.94
#